data_AF-S4NSR2-F1
#
_entry.id   AF-S4NSR2-F1
#
_cell.length_a   1.000
_cell.length_b   1.000
_cell.length_c   1.000
_cell.angle_alpha   90.00
_cell.angle_beta   90.00
_cell.angle_gamma   90.00
#
_symmetry.space_group_name_H-M   'P 1'
#
loop_
_entity.id
_entity.type
_entity.pdbx_description
1 polymer ?
#
loop_
_entity_poly.entity_id
_entity_poly.type
_entity_poly.pdbx_seq_one_letter_code
_entity_poly.pdbx_strand_id
1 'polypeptide(L)'
;MTAGMYETVNEVYKVLIPIAEDNRDYKKLANIHGKLNEAFTRIEQLHGKRIFGTYFRVSFYGARFGDLDGEEFVYKEHALTKLPEIFSRLENFYGQRFGAENVVIIKDSNVVDVSSLEP
;
A
#
# COMPACT_ATOMS: atom_id res chain seq x y z
N MET A 1 4.23 -13.57 1.27
CA MET A 1 5.15 -12.44 1.54
C MET A 1 4.82 -11.90 2.92
N THR A 2 5.78 -11.89 3.85
CA THR A 2 5.62 -11.22 5.15
C THR A 2 5.69 -9.70 4.93
N ALA A 3 4.86 -8.93 5.63
CA ALA A 3 4.69 -7.50 5.36
C ALA A 3 5.90 -6.61 5.73
N GLY A 4 6.97 -7.18 6.32
CA GLY A 4 8.18 -6.45 6.74
C GLY A 4 7.99 -5.46 7.90
N MET A 5 6.77 -5.37 8.44
CA MET A 5 6.39 -4.52 9.58
C MET A 5 6.69 -5.27 10.88
N TYR A 6 7.95 -5.25 11.31
CA TYR A 6 8.39 -5.95 12.50
C TYR A 6 8.06 -5.16 13.78
N GLU A 7 7.91 -3.85 13.67
CA GLU A 7 7.62 -2.92 14.77
C GLU A 7 6.25 -3.21 15.39
N THR A 8 5.27 -3.58 14.56
CA THR A 8 3.90 -3.86 15.01
C THR A 8 3.81 -5.14 15.83
N VAL A 9 4.79 -6.05 15.71
CA VAL A 9 4.86 -7.28 16.49
C VAL A 9 4.93 -6.96 18.00
N ASN A 10 5.70 -5.94 18.37
CA ASN A 10 5.79 -5.47 19.75
C ASN A 10 4.45 -4.96 20.29
N GLU A 11 3.76 -4.13 19.50
CA GLU A 11 2.49 -3.54 19.92
C GLU A 11 1.39 -4.60 20.13
N VAL A 12 1.36 -5.63 19.29
CA VAL A 12 0.44 -6.77 19.48
C VAL A 12 0.78 -7.54 20.76
N TYR A 13 2.07 -7.81 21.00
CA TYR A 13 2.46 -8.58 22.18
C TYR A 13 2.30 -7.82 23.50
N LYS A 14 2.40 -6.49 23.53
CA LYS A 14 2.08 -5.69 24.73
C LYS A 14 0.69 -5.98 25.29
N VAL A 15 -0.28 -6.33 24.43
CA VAL A 15 -1.64 -6.70 24.86
C VAL A 15 -1.70 -8.15 25.34
N LEU A 16 -0.92 -9.05 24.75
CA LEU A 16 -0.96 -10.49 25.04
C LEU A 16 -0.12 -10.90 26.25
N ILE A 17 0.96 -10.18 26.55
CA ILE A 17 1.87 -10.48 27.65
C ILE A 17 1.13 -10.48 29.00
N PRO A 18 0.34 -9.44 29.37
CA PRO A 18 -0.36 -9.43 30.65
C PRO A 18 -1.32 -10.61 30.83
N ILE A 19 -1.97 -11.04 29.74
CA ILE A 19 -2.88 -12.20 29.76
C ILE A 19 -2.10 -13.49 30.00
N ALA A 20 -0.94 -13.66 29.36
CA ALA A 20 -0.10 -14.84 29.57
C ALA A 20 0.56 -14.86 30.95
N GLU A 21 0.91 -13.68 31.49
CA GLU A 21 1.42 -13.50 32.85
C GLU A 21 0.39 -13.88 33.91
N ASP A 22 -0.85 -13.37 33.79
CA ASP A 22 -1.95 -13.67 34.70
C ASP A 22 -2.25 -15.18 34.75
N ASN A 23 -2.24 -15.82 33.58
CA ASN A 23 -2.43 -17.26 33.45
C ASN A 23 -1.20 -18.10 33.83
N ARG A 24 -0.06 -17.47 34.14
CA ARG A 24 1.23 -18.14 34.40
C ARG A 24 1.65 -19.09 33.28
N ASP A 25 1.32 -18.77 32.04
CA ASP A 25 1.68 -19.57 30.87
C ASP A 25 3.11 -19.22 30.40
N TYR A 26 4.09 -19.75 31.14
CA TYR A 26 5.52 -19.49 30.88
C TYR A 26 5.98 -20.00 29.52
N LYS A 27 5.36 -21.05 28.98
CA LYS A 27 5.68 -21.56 27.64
C LYS A 27 5.29 -20.54 26.58
N LYS A 28 4.11 -19.94 26.71
CA LYS A 28 3.66 -18.87 25.81
C LYS A 28 4.51 -17.61 25.96
N LEU A 29 4.86 -17.22 27.19
CA LEU A 29 5.76 -16.09 27.44
C LEU A 29 7.13 -16.30 26.78
N ALA A 30 7.75 -17.47 26.94
CA ALA A 30 9.02 -17.80 26.28
C ALA A 30 8.92 -17.67 24.74
N ASN A 31 7.85 -18.18 24.14
CA ASN A 31 7.61 -18.05 22.70
C ASN A 31 7.40 -16.60 22.25
N ILE A 32 6.66 -15.80 23.03
CA ILE A 32 6.43 -14.38 22.75
C ILE A 32 7.76 -13.62 22.73
N HIS A 33 8.56 -13.78 23.79
CA HIS A 33 9.85 -13.10 23.89
C HIS A 33 10.85 -13.56 22.82
N GLY A 34 10.84 -14.85 22.43
CA GLY A 34 11.62 -15.34 21.30
C GLY A 34 11.27 -14.62 19.99
N LYS A 35 9.97 -14.51 19.68
CA LYS A 35 9.50 -13.78 18.48
C LYS A 35 9.81 -12.29 18.52
N LEU A 36 9.73 -11.66 19.71
CA LEU A 36 10.14 -10.26 19.89
C LEU A 36 11.63 -10.07 19.63
N ASN A 37 12.48 -10.97 20.15
CA ASN A 37 13.91 -10.94 19.89
C ASN A 37 14.22 -11.04 18.39
N GLU A 38 13.60 -11.98 17.70
CA GLU A 38 13.72 -12.12 16.25
C GLU A 38 13.27 -10.84 15.52
N ALA A 39 12.12 -10.28 15.89
CA ALA A 39 11.57 -9.07 15.26
C ALA A 39 12.51 -7.86 15.43
N PHE A 40 13.00 -7.59 16.65
CA PHE A 40 13.92 -6.48 16.90
C PHE A 40 15.27 -6.68 16.20
N THR A 41 15.79 -7.91 16.18
CA THR A 41 17.01 -8.24 15.43
C THR A 41 16.83 -7.96 13.94
N ARG A 42 15.66 -8.29 13.37
CA ARG A 42 15.33 -7.99 11.96
C ARG A 42 15.20 -6.51 11.69
N ILE A 43 14.63 -5.72 12.60
CA ILE A 43 14.53 -4.26 12.47
C ILE A 43 15.93 -3.66 12.35
N GLU A 44 16.85 -4.06 13.22
CA GLU A 44 18.23 -3.57 13.22
C GLU A 44 18.98 -3.97 11.94
N GLN A 45 18.90 -5.26 11.56
CA GLN A 45 19.56 -5.76 10.34
C GLN A 45 19.09 -5.07 9.05
N LEU A 46 17.80 -4.72 9.01
CA LEU A 46 17.13 -4.14 7.85
C LEU A 46 16.96 -2.61 7.97
N HIS A 47 17.58 -1.98 8.95
CA HIS A 47 17.52 -0.54 9.13
C HIS A 47 18.00 0.18 7.86
N GLY A 48 17.19 1.12 7.36
CA GLY A 48 17.44 1.86 6.11
C GLY A 48 17.36 1.03 4.82
N LYS A 49 17.10 -0.29 4.88
CA LYS A 49 17.05 -1.18 3.71
C LYS A 49 15.63 -1.61 3.33
N ARG A 50 14.64 -1.31 4.16
CA ARG A 50 13.24 -1.70 3.94
C ARG A 50 12.54 -0.69 3.03
N ILE A 51 11.93 -1.22 1.97
CA ILE A 51 11.09 -0.46 1.04
C ILE A 51 9.69 -1.07 1.13
N PHE A 52 8.72 -0.28 1.59
CA PHE A 52 7.37 -0.77 1.95
C PHE A 52 6.30 -0.55 0.87
N GLY A 53 6.66 0.16 -0.20
CA GLY A 53 5.76 0.46 -1.31
C GLY A 53 6.18 1.73 -2.04
N THR A 54 5.68 1.87 -3.25
CA THR A 54 5.66 3.14 -3.99
C THR A 54 4.24 3.69 -3.95
N TYR A 55 4.07 5.01 -3.92
CA TYR A 55 2.75 5.64 -3.88
C TYR A 55 2.52 6.48 -5.12
N PHE A 56 1.32 6.40 -5.69
CA PHE A 56 0.92 7.15 -6.87
C PHE A 56 -0.41 7.86 -6.62
N ARG A 57 -0.49 9.13 -7.00
CA ARG A 57 -1.75 9.86 -7.07
C ARG A 57 -2.44 9.52 -8.37
N VAL A 58 -3.68 9.04 -8.30
CA VAL A 58 -4.49 8.68 -9.47
C VAL A 58 -5.81 9.40 -9.34
N SER A 59 -6.12 10.23 -10.32
CA SER A 59 -7.36 11.00 -10.39
C SER A 59 -8.12 10.58 -11.65
N PHE A 60 -9.44 10.50 -11.55
CA PHE A 60 -10.31 10.06 -12.63
C PHE A 60 -11.15 11.22 -13.14
N TYR A 61 -11.30 11.33 -14.45
CA TYR A 61 -12.08 12.39 -15.09
C TYR A 61 -12.89 11.82 -16.25
N GLY A 62 -14.17 12.18 -16.32
CA GLY A 62 -15.11 11.78 -17.35
C GLY A 62 -16.25 10.93 -16.81
N ALA A 63 -17.48 11.26 -17.20
CA ALA A 63 -18.70 10.63 -16.70
C ALA A 63 -18.77 9.10 -16.90
N ARG A 64 -17.99 8.54 -17.84
CA ARG A 64 -17.86 7.08 -18.05
C ARG A 64 -17.31 6.34 -16.83
N PHE A 65 -16.58 7.05 -15.96
CA PHE A 65 -16.06 6.51 -14.71
C PHE A 65 -17.11 6.44 -13.59
N GLY A 66 -18.30 7.03 -13.79
CA GLY A 66 -19.40 7.00 -12.81
C GLY A 66 -19.00 7.70 -11.51
N ASP A 67 -19.14 7.02 -10.38
CA ASP A 67 -18.82 7.54 -9.05
C ASP A 67 -17.33 7.90 -8.87
N LEU A 68 -16.46 7.47 -9.77
CA LEU A 68 -15.06 7.85 -9.75
C LEU A 68 -14.79 9.19 -10.46
N ASP A 69 -15.74 9.73 -11.23
CA ASP A 69 -15.53 11.00 -11.95
C ASP A 69 -15.25 12.17 -11.00
N GLY A 70 -14.08 12.79 -11.14
CA GLY A 70 -13.58 13.87 -10.28
C GLY A 70 -12.89 13.39 -8.99
N GLU A 71 -12.88 12.09 -8.72
CA GLU A 71 -12.28 11.54 -7.50
C GLU A 71 -10.76 11.34 -7.64
N GLU A 72 -10.07 11.54 -6.52
CA GLU A 72 -8.61 11.38 -6.41
C GLU A 72 -8.25 10.40 -5.30
N PHE A 73 -7.32 9.50 -5.62
CA PHE A 73 -6.88 8.44 -4.72
C PHE A 73 -5.36 8.36 -4.65
N VAL A 74 -4.87 7.86 -3.51
CA VAL A 74 -3.47 7.46 -3.34
C VAL A 74 -3.39 5.94 -3.45
N TYR A 75 -2.80 5.46 -4.54
CA TYR A 75 -2.55 4.04 -4.78
C TYR A 75 -1.24 3.63 -4.14
N LYS A 76 -1.30 2.62 -3.26
CA LYS A 76 -0.12 1.97 -2.68
C LYS A 76 0.24 0.76 -3.53
N GLU A 77 1.40 0.82 -4.19
CA GLU A 77 1.95 -0.25 -4.99
C GLU A 77 3.03 -1.05 -4.25
N HIS A 78 3.42 -2.18 -4.83
CA HIS A 78 4.59 -2.91 -4.40
C HIS A 78 5.83 -2.00 -4.40
N ALA A 79 6.78 -2.35 -3.53
CA ALA A 79 8.07 -1.67 -3.50
C ALA A 79 8.72 -1.70 -4.89
N LEU A 80 9.29 -0.56 -5.30
CA LEU A 80 10.01 -0.39 -6.56
C LEU A 80 9.14 -0.39 -7.83
N THR A 81 7.81 -0.49 -7.72
CA THR A 81 6.92 -0.28 -8.88
C THR A 81 7.16 1.11 -9.45
N LYS A 82 7.42 1.18 -10.76
CA LYS A 82 7.67 2.43 -11.49
C LYS A 82 6.40 2.99 -12.11
N LEU A 83 6.40 4.29 -12.40
CA LEU A 83 5.26 4.97 -13.03
C LEU A 83 4.78 4.29 -14.32
N PRO A 84 5.64 3.83 -15.25
CA PRO A 84 5.16 3.15 -16.46
C PRO A 84 4.42 1.83 -16.18
N GLU A 85 4.73 1.15 -15.09
CA GLU A 85 4.07 -0.12 -14.75
C GLU A 85 2.61 0.11 -14.33
N ILE A 86 2.38 1.07 -13.43
CA ILE A 86 1.01 1.43 -13.02
C ILE A 86 0.25 2.10 -14.17
N PHE A 87 0.92 2.93 -14.98
CA PHE A 87 0.37 3.55 -16.18
C PHE A 87 -0.21 2.50 -17.13
N SER A 88 0.62 1.55 -17.58
CA SER A 88 0.19 0.51 -18.50
C SER A 88 -0.88 -0.39 -17.89
N ARG A 89 -0.84 -0.64 -16.57
CA ARG A 89 -1.86 -1.46 -15.91
C ARG A 89 -3.23 -0.78 -15.91
N LEU A 90 -3.28 0.51 -15.57
CA LEU A 90 -4.53 1.27 -15.54
C LEU A 90 -5.08 1.51 -16.95
N GLU A 91 -4.22 1.89 -17.90
CA GLU A 91 -4.59 2.09 -19.30
C GLU A 91 -5.17 0.82 -19.91
N ASN A 92 -4.51 -0.34 -19.73
CA ASN A 92 -5.02 -1.61 -20.23
C ASN A 92 -6.35 -2.01 -19.56
N PHE A 93 -6.47 -1.83 -18.25
CA PHE A 93 -7.69 -2.20 -17.51
C PHE A 93 -8.90 -1.40 -17.98
N TYR A 94 -8.78 -0.07 -18.05
CA TYR A 94 -9.87 0.80 -18.47
C TYR A 94 -10.07 0.77 -19.99
N GLY A 95 -9.02 0.61 -20.79
CA GLY A 95 -9.11 0.43 -22.23
C GLY A 95 -9.86 -0.86 -22.61
N GLN A 96 -9.66 -1.96 -21.88
CA GLN A 96 -10.46 -3.18 -22.07
C GLN A 96 -11.93 -2.99 -21.68
N ARG A 97 -12.21 -2.13 -20.70
CA ARG A 97 -13.57 -1.88 -20.21
C ARG A 97 -14.36 -0.89 -21.07
N PHE A 98 -13.70 0.14 -21.60
CA PHE A 98 -14.35 1.28 -22.27
C PHE A 98 -13.95 1.46 -23.73
N GLY A 99 -13.00 0.68 -24.25
CA GLY A 99 -12.37 0.89 -25.56
C GLY A 99 -11.08 1.70 -25.41
N ALA A 100 -10.01 1.27 -26.08
CA ALA A 100 -8.69 1.90 -25.96
C ALA A 100 -8.68 3.34 -26.51
N GLU A 101 -9.57 3.63 -27.47
CA GLU A 101 -9.80 4.95 -28.05
C GLU A 101 -10.55 5.91 -27.12
N ASN A 102 -11.22 5.41 -26.08
CA ASN A 102 -12.04 6.20 -25.15
C ASN A 102 -11.33 6.46 -23.81
N VAL A 103 -10.05 6.09 -23.68
CA VAL A 103 -9.28 6.25 -22.45
C VAL A 103 -7.96 6.93 -22.78
N VAL A 104 -7.70 8.05 -22.10
CA VAL A 104 -6.46 8.82 -22.26
C VAL A 104 -5.83 9.00 -20.88
N ILE A 105 -4.52 8.76 -20.79
CA ILE A 105 -3.78 9.08 -19.57
C ILE A 105 -3.18 10.47 -19.66
N ILE A 106 -3.54 11.32 -18.71
CA ILE A 106 -2.92 12.63 -18.51
C ILE A 106 -1.54 12.41 -17.87
N LYS A 107 -0.48 12.80 -18.59
CA LYS A 107 0.91 12.64 -18.14
C LYS A 107 1.43 13.84 -17.33
N ASP A 108 0.70 14.95 -17.37
CA ASP A 108 0.99 16.14 -16.57
C ASP A 108 0.53 15.93 -15.12
N SER A 109 1.37 16.32 -14.16
CA SER A 109 1.09 16.22 -12.72
C SER A 109 0.45 17.48 -12.12
N ASN A 110 0.25 18.52 -12.91
CA ASN A 110 -0.43 19.75 -12.54
C ASN A 110 -1.91 19.49 -12.20
N VAL A 111 -2.55 20.50 -11.61
CA VAL A 111 -4.00 20.47 -11.41
C VAL A 111 -4.67 20.46 -12.77
N VAL A 112 -5.55 19.48 -12.99
CA VAL A 112 -6.25 19.32 -14.26
C VAL A 112 -7.42 20.30 -14.32
N ASP A 113 -7.46 21.12 -15.36
CA ASP A 113 -8.64 21.92 -15.67
C ASP A 113 -9.66 21.04 -16.40
N VAL A 114 -10.69 20.61 -15.68
CA VAL A 114 -11.75 19.73 -16.20
C VAL A 114 -12.49 20.35 -17.39
N SER A 115 -12.58 21.69 -17.46
CA SER A 115 -13.24 22.38 -18.58
C SER A 115 -12.48 22.28 -19.90
N SER A 116 -11.18 21.97 -19.83
CA SER A 116 -10.30 21.79 -20.99
C SER A 116 -10.29 20.36 -21.54
N LEU A 117 -10.98 19.42 -20.87
CA LEU A 117 -11.00 18.01 -21.24
C LEU A 117 -12.07 17.74 -22.30
N GLU A 118 -11.74 16.87 -23.26
CA GLU A 118 -12.70 16.37 -24.24
C GLU A 118 -13.68 15.37 -23.59
N PRO A 119 -15.01 15.53 -23.75
CA PRO A 119 -16.01 14.63 -23.16
C PRO A 119 -16.04 13.20 -23.72
#